data_AF-A0A2Z6UQ16-F1
#
_entry.id   AF-A0A2Z6UQ16-F1
#
_cell.length_a   1.000
_cell.length_b   1.000
_cell.length_c   1.000
_cell.angle_alpha   90.00
_cell.angle_beta   90.00
_cell.angle_gamma   90.00
#
_symmetry.space_group_name_H-M   'P 1'
#
loop_
_entity.id
_entity.type
_entity.pdbx_description
1 polymer ?
#
loop_
_entity_poly.entity_id
_entity_poly.type
_entity_poly.pdbx_seq_one_letter_code
_entity_poly.pdbx_strand_id
1 'polypeptide(L)'
;MTRGIVEQGKVVNVGVNSFKDPANSSGLYISAFSLYQTYRVDRSRVKQICESLYEHLIEQISRRNLGDARFRVVTYREDSMEFSQISANEYDNEERTYVLITRNTLRSTRATILVRFLTYGDNLYVGVDTYVLGKLNLFAFILKIFLTIVIPWLAIAPLSFFPGLNVLLWLLYLCLIAFSWRGLIQRIQQVGDLRTSLRLEFNKSLDLGSFNLDDVVMFVKSTLHATVTSIRETFEREGLPVESLDAFVQSINVNNINQNFTGSVGGVTATGSVNLNTSVQK
;
A
#
# COMPACT_ATOMS: atom_id res chain seq x y z
N MET A 1 -0.03 18.54 -18.21
CA MET A 1 1.42 18.73 -18.43
C MET A 1 2.16 17.61 -17.71
N THR A 2 2.87 16.78 -18.46
CA THR A 2 3.58 15.58 -18.01
C THR A 2 5.08 15.85 -18.03
N ARG A 3 5.81 15.56 -16.93
CA ARG A 3 7.23 15.13 -16.86
C ARG A 3 7.75 15.17 -15.42
N GLY A 4 8.52 14.13 -15.03
CA GLY A 4 9.55 14.21 -13.98
C GLY A 4 9.46 13.15 -12.87
N ILE A 5 10.27 12.09 -12.99
CA ILE A 5 10.86 11.40 -11.82
C ILE A 5 12.15 12.18 -11.50
N VAL A 6 12.42 12.51 -10.22
CA VAL A 6 13.70 12.26 -9.51
C VAL A 6 13.50 12.41 -7.98
N GLU A 7 14.22 11.53 -7.28
CA GLU A 7 14.41 11.31 -5.85
C GLU A 7 14.75 12.52 -4.98
N GLN A 8 14.63 12.29 -3.66
CA GLN A 8 14.99 13.17 -2.54
C GLN A 8 14.01 14.32 -2.25
N GLY A 9 13.07 14.07 -1.33
CA GLY A 9 12.40 15.13 -0.56
C GLY A 9 11.37 16.01 -1.27
N LYS A 10 11.07 15.80 -2.56
CA LYS A 10 10.06 16.59 -3.28
C LYS A 10 8.73 15.85 -3.38
N VAL A 11 7.62 16.56 -3.10
CA VAL A 11 6.25 16.09 -3.28
C VAL A 11 6.09 15.63 -4.73
N VAL A 12 6.09 14.30 -4.93
CA VAL A 12 5.76 13.72 -6.23
C VAL A 12 4.25 13.73 -6.32
N ASN A 13 3.72 14.75 -7.01
CA ASN A 13 2.35 14.75 -7.47
C ASN A 13 2.30 13.78 -8.66
N VAL A 14 2.04 12.50 -8.37
CA VAL A 14 1.78 11.52 -9.42
C VAL A 14 0.36 11.81 -9.88
N GLY A 15 0.21 12.63 -10.92
CA GLY A 15 -1.08 12.84 -11.59
C GLY A 15 -1.72 11.49 -11.91
N VAL A 16 -3.05 11.45 -11.98
CA VAL A 16 -3.93 10.28 -12.22
C VAL A 16 -3.21 9.20 -13.05
N ASN A 17 -2.60 8.21 -12.40
CA ASN A 17 -1.80 7.18 -13.08
C ASN A 17 -1.85 5.81 -12.41
N SER A 18 -2.69 5.61 -11.39
CA SER A 18 -2.97 4.25 -10.91
C SER A 18 -4.39 3.92 -11.26
N PHE A 19 -4.59 2.81 -11.97
CA PHE A 19 -5.91 2.26 -12.32
C PHE A 19 -6.50 1.41 -11.18
N LYS A 20 -5.82 1.32 -10.02
CA LYS A 20 -6.24 0.50 -8.87
C LYS A 20 -5.90 1.16 -7.54
N ASP A 21 -6.73 0.93 -6.53
CA ASP A 21 -6.57 1.48 -5.18
C ASP A 21 -5.17 1.15 -4.59
N PRO A 22 -4.39 2.16 -4.15
CA PRO A 22 -3.10 1.96 -3.48
C PRO A 22 -3.14 1.00 -2.27
N ALA A 23 -4.26 0.91 -1.54
CA ALA A 23 -4.43 -0.01 -0.43
C ALA A 23 -4.23 -1.47 -0.85
N ASN A 24 -4.70 -1.85 -2.05
CA ASN A 24 -4.62 -3.22 -2.58
C ASN A 24 -3.19 -3.67 -2.92
N SER A 25 -2.23 -2.75 -2.94
CA SER A 25 -0.82 -3.01 -3.28
C SER A 25 0.16 -2.63 -2.18
N SER A 26 -0.35 -2.33 -0.97
CA SER A 26 0.48 -1.79 0.12
C SER A 26 1.05 -2.85 1.07
N GLY A 27 0.53 -4.08 1.02
CA GLY A 27 1.01 -5.22 1.80
C GLY A 27 -0.03 -5.74 2.81
N LEU A 28 0.44 -6.24 3.95
CA LEU A 28 -0.40 -6.72 5.04
C LEU A 28 -0.86 -5.55 5.91
N TYR A 29 -2.16 -5.49 6.19
CA TYR A 29 -2.78 -4.43 6.98
C TYR A 29 -2.51 -4.60 8.48
N ILE A 30 -2.28 -3.48 9.18
CA ILE A 30 -2.05 -3.44 10.64
C ILE A 30 -3.16 -2.63 11.30
N SER A 31 -4.16 -3.31 11.85
CA SER A 31 -5.34 -2.68 12.43
C SER A 31 -5.05 -1.86 13.69
N ALA A 32 -4.11 -2.26 14.55
CA ALA A 32 -3.69 -1.50 15.75
C ALA A 32 -3.22 -0.08 15.45
N PHE A 33 -2.71 0.14 14.24
CA PHE A 33 -2.09 1.37 13.81
C PHE A 33 -2.89 2.03 12.68
N SER A 34 -4.19 1.76 12.65
CA SER A 34 -5.09 2.31 11.64
C SER A 34 -6.31 2.93 12.31
N LEU A 35 -6.79 4.03 11.73
CA LEU A 35 -7.92 4.81 12.21
C LEU A 35 -8.91 5.02 11.06
N TYR A 36 -10.18 4.73 11.33
CA TYR A 36 -11.29 5.10 10.47
C TYR A 36 -12.34 5.81 11.29
N GLN A 37 -12.64 7.04 10.93
CA GLN A 37 -13.67 7.80 11.60
C GLN A 37 -14.41 8.67 10.60
N THR A 38 -15.72 8.75 10.79
CA THR A 38 -16.59 9.64 10.03
C THR A 38 -17.04 10.77 10.95
N TYR A 39 -16.98 11.99 10.43
CA TYR A 39 -17.35 13.21 11.13
C TYR A 39 -18.45 13.92 10.36
N ARG A 40 -19.46 14.40 11.07
CA ARG A 40 -20.53 15.19 10.45
C ARG A 40 -20.04 16.61 10.23
N VAL A 41 -20.18 17.11 9.00
CA VAL A 41 -19.70 18.42 8.57
C VAL A 41 -20.73 19.04 7.65
N ASP A 42 -20.94 20.35 7.74
CA ASP A 42 -21.83 21.05 6.82
C ASP A 42 -21.41 20.84 5.37
N ARG A 43 -22.36 20.47 4.51
CA ARG A 43 -22.12 20.17 3.09
C ARG A 43 -21.40 21.28 2.33
N SER A 44 -21.65 22.54 2.70
CA SER A 44 -21.02 23.70 2.08
C SER A 44 -19.53 23.84 2.42
N ARG A 45 -19.08 23.27 3.54
CA ARG A 45 -17.71 23.38 4.05
C ARG A 45 -16.89 22.10 3.89
N VAL A 46 -17.53 20.94 3.75
CA VAL A 46 -16.85 19.63 3.76
C VAL A 46 -15.72 19.52 2.74
N LYS A 47 -15.91 20.08 1.53
CA LYS A 47 -14.88 20.08 0.48
C LYS A 47 -13.68 20.96 0.83
N GLN A 48 -13.95 22.18 1.32
CA GLN A 48 -12.90 23.11 1.75
C GLN A 48 -12.09 22.53 2.92
N ILE A 49 -12.76 21.88 3.87
CA ILE A 49 -12.09 21.23 5.01
C ILE A 49 -11.23 20.06 4.52
N CYS A 50 -11.72 19.27 3.57
CA CYS A 50 -10.96 18.18 2.96
C CYS A 50 -9.68 18.68 2.26
N GLU A 51 -9.78 19.76 1.49
CA GLU A 51 -8.63 20.42 0.84
C GLU A 51 -7.63 20.94 1.88
N SER A 52 -8.11 21.65 2.91
CA SER A 52 -7.30 22.14 4.04
C SER A 52 -6.57 21.01 4.79
N LEU A 53 -7.22 19.86 4.95
CA LEU A 53 -6.61 18.67 5.55
C LEU A 53 -5.45 18.13 4.73
N TYR A 54 -5.62 17.99 3.41
CA TYR A 54 -4.52 17.55 2.55
C TYR A 54 -3.38 18.57 2.54
N GLU A 55 -3.68 19.85 2.37
CA GLU A 55 -2.67 20.92 2.31
C GLU A 55 -1.85 20.98 3.60
N HIS A 56 -2.51 21.06 4.76
CA HIS A 56 -1.83 21.15 6.05
C HIS A 56 -1.02 19.87 6.34
N LEU A 57 -1.56 18.69 6.00
CA LEU A 57 -0.84 17.42 6.17
C LEU A 57 0.41 17.34 5.29
N ILE A 58 0.31 17.73 4.01
CA ILE A 58 1.44 17.76 3.08
C ILE A 58 2.50 18.75 3.58
N GLU A 59 2.10 19.92 4.04
CA GLU A 59 2.99 20.95 4.60
C GLU A 59 3.72 20.43 5.85
N GLN A 60 3.00 19.85 6.81
CA GLN A 60 3.59 19.35 8.05
C GLN A 60 4.55 18.18 7.80
N ILE A 61 4.16 17.24 6.94
CA ILE A 61 5.00 16.11 6.59
C ILE A 61 6.25 16.56 5.84
N SER A 62 6.13 17.48 4.88
CA SER A 62 7.27 17.97 4.10
C SER A 62 8.26 18.78 4.92
N ARG A 63 7.79 19.50 5.95
CA ARG A 63 8.66 20.21 6.91
C ARG A 63 9.38 19.28 7.88
N ARG A 64 8.80 18.12 8.18
CA ARG A 64 9.41 17.16 9.09
C ARG A 64 10.48 16.34 8.36
N ASN A 65 11.66 16.26 8.97
CA ASN A 65 12.66 15.29 8.56
C ASN A 65 12.23 13.90 9.03
N LEU A 66 11.54 13.15 8.18
CA LEU A 66 11.12 11.76 8.44
C LEU A 66 12.23 10.74 8.12
N GLY A 67 13.50 11.19 8.05
CA GLY A 67 14.65 10.37 7.67
C GLY A 67 14.52 9.85 6.24
N ASP A 68 14.78 8.55 6.04
CA ASP A 68 14.71 7.90 4.72
C ASP A 68 13.27 7.58 4.25
N ALA A 69 12.25 8.15 4.90
CA ALA A 69 10.87 7.99 4.47
C ALA A 69 10.62 8.75 3.16
N ARG A 70 9.93 8.09 2.24
CA ARG A 70 9.49 8.64 0.96
C ARG A 70 8.03 9.03 1.04
N PHE A 71 7.75 10.24 0.62
CA PHE A 71 6.43 10.84 0.57
C PHE A 71 5.91 10.92 -0.87
N ARG A 72 4.65 10.55 -1.10
CA ARG A 72 3.98 10.67 -2.41
C ARG A 72 2.51 11.02 -2.24
N VAL A 73 1.97 11.82 -3.13
CA VAL A 73 0.53 12.04 -3.26
C VAL A 73 0.09 11.30 -4.52
N VAL A 74 -0.91 10.44 -4.37
CA VAL A 74 -1.42 9.59 -5.47
C VAL A 74 -2.92 9.79 -5.56
N THR A 75 -3.36 10.28 -6.71
CA THR A 75 -4.80 10.34 -7.02
C THR A 75 -5.16 9.16 -7.91
N TYR A 76 -6.15 8.40 -7.46
CA TYR A 76 -6.69 7.22 -8.12
C TYR A 76 -8.13 7.51 -8.55
N ARG A 77 -8.49 7.08 -9.76
CA ARG A 77 -9.88 7.02 -10.21
C ARG A 77 -10.21 5.55 -10.46
N GLU A 78 -11.30 5.09 -9.85
CA GLU A 78 -11.83 3.77 -10.12
C GLU A 78 -12.47 3.78 -11.51
N ASP A 79 -11.72 3.37 -12.54
CA ASP A 79 -12.30 3.14 -13.86
C ASP A 79 -13.19 1.89 -13.76
N SER A 80 -14.48 2.11 -13.55
CA SER A 80 -15.51 1.09 -13.49
C SER A 80 -15.68 0.38 -14.84
N MET A 81 -14.80 -0.58 -15.17
CA MET A 81 -15.04 -1.55 -16.24
C MET A 81 -15.19 -2.99 -15.75
N GLU A 82 -14.85 -3.32 -14.50
CA GLU A 82 -14.94 -4.70 -13.97
C GLU A 82 -16.04 -4.94 -12.92
N PHE A 83 -16.81 -3.93 -12.51
CA PHE A 83 -17.93 -4.10 -11.57
C PHE A 83 -19.23 -3.46 -12.09
N SER A 84 -19.59 -3.73 -13.34
CA SER A 84 -20.97 -3.52 -13.78
C SER A 84 -21.84 -4.65 -13.25
N GLN A 85 -22.55 -4.40 -12.15
CA GLN A 85 -23.97 -4.80 -12.00
C GLN A 85 -24.63 -4.42 -10.67
N ILE A 86 -23.95 -3.79 -9.71
CA ILE A 86 -24.62 -3.31 -8.49
C ILE A 86 -24.12 -1.91 -8.15
N SER A 87 -25.03 -0.94 -8.21
CA SER A 87 -24.85 0.49 -7.93
C SER A 87 -24.31 1.35 -9.09
N ALA A 88 -25.16 1.52 -10.11
CA ALA A 88 -25.14 2.70 -10.97
C ALA A 88 -25.66 3.93 -10.20
N ASN A 89 -24.90 4.37 -9.19
CA ASN A 89 -25.05 5.70 -8.64
C ASN A 89 -23.83 6.51 -9.08
N GLU A 90 -24.10 7.66 -9.67
CA GLU A 90 -23.19 8.67 -10.25
C GLU A 90 -22.11 9.21 -9.28
N TYR A 91 -22.03 8.66 -8.06
CA TYR A 91 -21.18 9.06 -6.95
C TYR A 91 -19.92 8.19 -6.77
N ASP A 92 -19.77 7.07 -7.48
CA ASP A 92 -18.65 6.12 -7.24
C ASP A 92 -17.42 6.33 -8.14
N ASN A 93 -17.49 7.27 -9.10
CA ASN A 93 -16.35 7.64 -9.97
C ASN A 93 -15.54 8.84 -9.45
N GLU A 94 -15.64 9.15 -8.15
CA GLU A 94 -14.88 10.24 -7.55
C GLU A 94 -13.39 9.88 -7.46
N GLU A 95 -12.54 10.84 -7.87
CA GLU A 95 -11.10 10.74 -7.69
C GLU A 95 -10.76 10.66 -6.20
N ARG A 96 -10.12 9.57 -5.79
CA ARG A 96 -9.66 9.37 -4.42
C ARG A 96 -8.19 9.74 -4.34
N THR A 97 -7.89 10.78 -3.58
CA THR A 97 -6.51 11.18 -3.29
C THR A 97 -6.01 10.45 -2.06
N TYR A 98 -4.78 9.97 -2.13
CA TYR A 98 -4.08 9.31 -1.04
C TYR A 98 -2.75 10.01 -0.80
N VAL A 99 -2.42 10.20 0.47
CA VAL A 99 -1.09 10.59 0.92
C VAL A 99 -0.36 9.33 1.38
N LEU A 100 0.72 8.98 0.69
CA LEU A 100 1.53 7.79 0.93
C LEU A 100 2.84 8.19 1.62
N ILE A 101 3.06 7.67 2.83
CA ILE A 101 4.31 7.80 3.56
C ILE A 101 4.93 6.42 3.68
N THR A 102 6.06 6.20 3.02
CA THR A 102 6.66 4.86 2.90
C THR A 102 8.10 4.83 3.35
N ARG A 103 8.49 3.86 4.16
CA ARG A 103 9.89 3.68 4.58
C ARG A 103 10.32 2.25 4.35
N ASN A 104 11.51 2.08 3.77
CA ASN A 104 12.19 0.79 3.81
C ASN A 104 13.04 0.75 5.08
N THR A 105 12.85 -0.30 5.89
CA THR A 105 13.69 -0.58 7.05
C THR A 105 15.03 -1.16 6.63
N LEU A 106 16.01 -1.15 7.55
CA LEU A 106 17.36 -1.71 7.34
C LEU A 106 17.31 -3.17 6.86
N ARG A 107 16.35 -3.94 7.39
CA ARG A 107 16.17 -5.35 7.03
C ARG A 107 15.32 -5.57 5.78
N SER A 108 15.09 -4.57 4.93
CA SER A 108 14.36 -4.68 3.64
C SER A 108 12.85 -4.96 3.74
N THR A 109 12.24 -4.71 4.90
CA THR A 109 10.78 -4.62 5.05
C THR A 109 10.32 -3.21 4.66
N ARG A 110 9.21 -3.07 3.96
CA ARG A 110 8.60 -1.76 3.65
C ARG A 110 7.39 -1.52 4.55
N ALA A 111 7.38 -0.41 5.26
CA ALA A 111 6.21 0.10 5.96
C ALA A 111 5.58 1.23 5.16
N THR A 112 4.25 1.27 5.11
CA THR A 112 3.46 2.24 4.34
C THR A 112 2.33 2.74 5.22
N ILE A 113 2.24 4.06 5.40
CA ILE A 113 1.07 4.74 5.97
C ILE A 113 0.35 5.42 4.81
N LEU A 114 -0.95 5.15 4.70
CA LEU A 114 -1.86 5.69 3.72
C LEU A 114 -2.86 6.60 4.44
N VAL A 115 -2.95 7.86 4.04
CA VAL A 115 -3.92 8.80 4.59
C VAL A 115 -4.87 9.23 3.49
N ARG A 116 -6.17 9.22 3.79
CA ARG A 116 -7.22 9.68 2.90
C ARG A 116 -8.29 10.45 3.65
N PHE A 117 -8.85 11.42 2.96
CA PHE A 117 -10.01 12.20 3.34
C PHE A 117 -11.03 12.09 2.21
N LEU A 118 -12.25 11.65 2.52
CA LEU A 118 -13.32 11.46 1.55
C LEU A 118 -14.55 12.24 1.99
N THR A 119 -15.21 12.88 1.03
CA THR A 119 -16.46 13.61 1.25
C THR A 119 -17.64 12.71 0.92
N TYR A 120 -18.60 12.57 1.83
CA TYR A 120 -19.81 11.77 1.60
C TYR A 120 -21.06 12.50 2.12
N GLY A 121 -21.69 13.28 1.26
CA GLY A 121 -22.82 14.14 1.63
C GLY A 121 -22.41 15.14 2.73
N ASP A 122 -23.04 15.03 3.89
CA ASP A 122 -22.77 15.88 5.07
C ASP A 122 -21.72 15.26 6.01
N ASN A 123 -20.87 14.38 5.48
CA ASN A 123 -19.87 13.67 6.26
C ASN A 123 -18.48 13.79 5.63
N LEU A 124 -17.49 13.95 6.50
CA LEU A 124 -16.07 13.82 6.20
C LEU A 124 -15.59 12.49 6.77
N TYR A 125 -15.14 11.61 5.90
CA TYR A 125 -14.48 10.37 6.28
C TYR A 125 -12.96 10.60 6.34
N VAL A 126 -12.35 10.18 7.45
CA VAL A 126 -10.91 10.21 7.67
C VAL A 126 -10.42 8.78 7.80
N GLY A 127 -9.50 8.38 6.92
CA GLY A 127 -8.83 7.09 6.96
C GLY A 127 -7.32 7.26 7.09
N VAL A 128 -6.73 6.61 8.09
CA VAL A 128 -5.30 6.46 8.24
C VAL A 128 -5.01 4.97 8.34
N ASP A 129 -4.37 4.41 7.31
CA ASP A 129 -4.12 2.98 7.19
C ASP A 129 -2.64 2.67 7.26
N THR A 130 -2.29 1.65 8.03
CA THR A 130 -0.92 1.15 8.09
C THR A 130 -0.80 -0.21 7.44
N TYR A 131 0.17 -0.35 6.54
CA TYR A 131 0.51 -1.58 5.85
C TYR A 131 1.99 -1.91 5.96
N VAL A 132 2.30 -3.19 5.92
CA VAL A 132 3.67 -3.69 5.90
C VAL A 132 3.85 -4.76 4.84
N LEU A 133 4.90 -4.61 4.05
CA LEU A 133 5.32 -5.55 3.03
C LEU A 133 6.65 -6.17 3.41
N GLY A 134 6.67 -7.51 3.47
CA GLY A 134 7.84 -8.29 3.80
C GLY A 134 8.93 -8.24 2.72
N LYS A 135 9.99 -9.02 2.96
CA LYS A 135 11.10 -9.13 2.02
C LYS A 135 10.70 -10.00 0.84
N LEU A 136 11.42 -9.84 -0.27
CA LEU A 136 11.31 -10.74 -1.40
C LEU A 136 11.75 -12.15 -0.99
N ASN A 137 10.89 -13.14 -1.21
CA ASN A 137 11.23 -14.55 -1.12
C ASN A 137 12.02 -14.95 -2.39
N LEU A 138 13.34 -14.72 -2.34
CA LEU A 138 14.22 -14.98 -3.47
C LEU A 138 14.18 -16.46 -3.91
N PHE A 139 14.03 -17.39 -2.95
CA PHE A 139 13.91 -18.80 -3.26
C PHE A 139 12.64 -19.10 -4.07
N ALA A 140 11.48 -18.60 -3.64
CA ALA A 140 10.23 -18.76 -4.39
C ALA A 140 10.28 -18.11 -5.78
N PHE A 141 10.93 -16.95 -5.89
CA PHE A 141 11.17 -16.28 -7.17
C PHE A 141 12.04 -17.13 -8.12
N ILE A 142 13.20 -17.61 -7.65
CA ILE A 142 14.10 -18.46 -8.42
C ILE A 142 13.41 -19.78 -8.80
N LEU A 143 12.66 -20.38 -7.87
CA LEU A 143 11.90 -21.59 -8.15
C LEU A 143 10.86 -21.36 -9.24
N LYS A 144 10.10 -20.25 -9.21
CA LYS A 144 9.15 -19.92 -10.28
C LYS A 144 9.86 -19.72 -11.63
N ILE A 145 11.02 -19.08 -11.67
CA ILE A 145 11.85 -19.00 -12.88
C ILE A 145 12.21 -20.40 -13.39
N PHE A 146 12.70 -21.27 -12.50
CA PHE A 146 13.10 -22.62 -12.88
C PHE A 146 11.93 -23.44 -13.44
N LEU A 147 10.78 -23.40 -12.76
CA LEU A 147 9.59 -24.13 -13.15
C LEU A 147 8.93 -23.61 -14.44
N THR A 148 8.96 -22.29 -14.68
CA THR A 148 8.24 -21.67 -15.81
C THR A 148 9.12 -21.42 -17.03
N ILE A 149 10.43 -21.34 -16.87
CA ILE A 149 11.38 -21.06 -17.96
C ILE A 149 12.28 -22.28 -18.21
N VAL A 150 12.99 -22.76 -17.19
CA VAL A 150 14.05 -23.76 -17.40
C VAL A 150 13.49 -25.13 -17.75
N ILE A 151 12.52 -25.64 -16.99
CA ILE A 151 11.94 -26.98 -17.22
C ILE A 151 11.25 -27.07 -18.58
N PRO A 152 10.35 -26.15 -18.98
CA PRO A 152 9.68 -26.27 -20.26
C PRO A 152 10.63 -26.06 -21.45
N TRP A 153 11.66 -25.20 -21.31
CA TRP A 153 12.69 -25.05 -22.33
C TRP A 153 13.47 -26.35 -22.55
N LEU A 154 13.90 -27.03 -21.48
CA LEU A 154 14.56 -28.34 -21.57
C LEU A 154 13.66 -29.43 -22.18
N ALA A 155 12.35 -29.35 -21.97
CA ALA A 155 11.39 -30.30 -22.55
C ALA A 155 11.16 -30.06 -24.05
N ILE A 156 11.21 -28.81 -24.52
CA ILE A 156 10.95 -28.45 -25.92
C ILE A 156 12.22 -28.52 -26.77
N ALA A 157 13.39 -28.23 -26.21
CA ALA A 157 14.67 -28.25 -26.91
C ALA A 157 14.93 -29.53 -27.74
N PRO A 158 14.71 -30.76 -27.23
CA PRO A 158 14.91 -31.98 -28.02
C PRO A 158 13.81 -32.24 -29.07
N LEU A 159 12.67 -31.55 -29.02
CA LEU A 159 11.59 -31.68 -30.01
C LEU A 159 11.79 -30.73 -31.22
N SER A 160 12.86 -29.92 -31.20
CA SER A 160 13.17 -28.92 -32.22
C SER A 160 13.48 -29.49 -33.61
N PHE A 161 13.69 -30.81 -33.74
CA PHE A 161 14.03 -31.48 -35.00
C PHE A 161 12.87 -31.52 -36.01
N PHE A 162 11.62 -31.26 -35.59
CA PHE A 162 10.45 -31.25 -36.47
C PHE A 162 9.97 -29.82 -36.76
N PRO A 163 10.26 -29.23 -37.93
CA PRO A 163 10.11 -27.78 -38.16
C PRO A 163 8.67 -27.24 -37.98
N GLY A 164 7.64 -28.00 -38.40
CA GLY A 164 6.24 -27.58 -38.23
C GLY A 164 5.74 -27.68 -36.78
N LEU A 165 6.15 -28.71 -36.05
CA LEU A 165 5.77 -28.91 -34.64
C LEU A 165 6.53 -27.94 -33.73
N ASN A 166 7.78 -27.62 -34.09
CA ASN A 166 8.67 -26.74 -33.33
C ASN A 166 8.07 -25.34 -33.17
N VAL A 167 7.56 -24.73 -34.25
CA VAL A 167 6.94 -23.38 -34.20
C VAL A 167 5.72 -23.36 -33.26
N LEU A 168 4.86 -24.38 -33.33
CA LEU A 168 3.68 -24.48 -32.46
C LEU A 168 4.08 -24.65 -30.98
N LEU A 169 5.08 -25.48 -30.69
CA LEU A 169 5.58 -25.70 -29.33
C LEU A 169 6.20 -24.42 -28.74
N TRP A 170 6.97 -23.66 -29.53
CA TRP A 170 7.51 -22.37 -29.10
C TRP A 170 6.42 -21.32 -28.83
N LEU A 171 5.38 -21.25 -29.66
CA LEU A 171 4.24 -20.36 -29.42
C LEU A 171 3.50 -20.72 -28.13
N LEU A 172 3.21 -22.01 -27.91
CA LEU A 172 2.58 -22.48 -26.68
C LEU A 172 3.43 -22.16 -25.44
N TYR A 173 4.75 -22.32 -25.54
CA TYR A 173 5.67 -21.98 -24.47
C TYR A 173 5.68 -20.49 -24.13
N LEU A 174 5.73 -19.61 -25.13
CA LEU A 174 5.63 -18.17 -24.92
C LEU A 174 4.30 -17.77 -24.27
N CYS A 175 3.20 -18.38 -24.71
CA CYS A 175 1.88 -18.18 -24.09
C CYS A 175 1.87 -18.62 -22.62
N LEU A 176 2.48 -19.76 -22.29
CA LEU A 176 2.57 -20.27 -20.92
C LEU A 176 3.40 -19.35 -20.02
N ILE A 177 4.52 -18.81 -20.52
CA ILE A 177 5.31 -17.80 -19.81
C ILE A 177 4.44 -16.56 -19.57
N ALA A 178 3.84 -15.99 -20.62
CA ALA A 178 3.03 -14.79 -20.51
C ALA A 178 1.89 -14.96 -19.50
N PHE A 179 1.22 -16.11 -19.51
CA PHE A 179 0.16 -16.44 -18.55
C PHE A 179 0.69 -16.57 -17.11
N SER A 180 1.78 -17.32 -16.91
CA SER A 180 2.38 -17.55 -15.57
C SER A 180 2.91 -16.28 -14.92
N TRP A 181 3.33 -15.30 -15.73
CA TRP A 181 3.88 -14.03 -15.29
C TRP A 181 2.88 -12.87 -15.36
N ARG A 182 1.65 -13.10 -15.84
CA ARG A 182 0.57 -12.09 -15.94
C ARG A 182 0.35 -11.35 -14.62
N GLY A 183 0.30 -12.07 -13.49
CA GLY A 183 0.10 -11.47 -12.17
C GLY A 183 1.19 -10.44 -11.82
N LEU A 184 2.46 -10.79 -12.06
CA LEU A 184 3.57 -9.86 -11.84
C LEU A 184 3.50 -8.65 -12.78
N ILE A 185 3.19 -8.87 -14.07
CA ILE A 185 3.06 -7.79 -15.05
C ILE A 185 1.97 -6.80 -14.62
N GLN A 186 0.81 -7.30 -14.19
CA GLN A 186 -0.27 -6.47 -13.67
C GLN A 186 0.17 -5.68 -12.43
N ARG A 187 0.95 -6.27 -11.51
CA ARG A 187 1.48 -5.56 -10.34
C ARG A 187 2.53 -4.51 -10.69
N ILE A 188 3.35 -4.75 -11.70
CA ILE A 188 4.33 -3.75 -12.20
C ILE A 188 3.59 -2.54 -12.73
N GLN A 189 2.52 -2.76 -13.50
CA GLN A 189 1.67 -1.69 -14.02
C GLN A 189 0.96 -0.92 -12.90
N GLN A 190 0.53 -1.60 -11.82
CA GLN A 190 -0.17 -0.97 -10.70
C GLN A 190 0.73 -0.09 -9.83
N VAL A 191 1.91 -0.60 -9.47
CA VAL A 191 2.80 0.04 -8.48
C VAL A 191 3.83 0.94 -9.16
N GLY A 192 4.20 0.64 -10.42
CA GLY A 192 5.25 1.34 -11.15
C GLY A 192 6.67 1.06 -10.63
N ASP A 193 6.86 0.09 -9.73
CA ASP A 193 8.16 -0.28 -9.17
C ASP A 193 8.33 -1.80 -9.14
N LEU A 194 9.25 -2.32 -9.97
CA LEU A 194 9.54 -3.74 -10.10
C LEU A 194 9.87 -4.39 -8.75
N ARG A 195 10.64 -3.71 -7.90
CA ARG A 195 11.06 -4.27 -6.60
C ARG A 195 9.87 -4.50 -5.69
N THR A 196 8.95 -3.54 -5.60
CA THR A 196 7.73 -3.68 -4.81
C THR A 196 6.78 -4.71 -5.41
N SER A 197 6.62 -4.75 -6.74
CA SER A 197 5.77 -5.73 -7.42
C SER A 197 6.27 -7.16 -7.22
N LEU A 198 7.59 -7.39 -7.29
CA LEU A 198 8.19 -8.68 -6.96
C LEU A 198 7.97 -9.06 -5.49
N ARG A 199 8.09 -8.11 -4.55
CA ARG A 199 7.81 -8.36 -3.14
C ARG A 199 6.35 -8.71 -2.87
N LEU A 200 5.42 -8.09 -3.59
CA LEU A 200 3.99 -8.42 -3.49
C LEU A 200 3.70 -9.82 -4.03
N GLU A 201 4.30 -10.20 -5.16
CA GLU A 201 4.08 -11.52 -5.76
C GLU A 201 4.76 -12.64 -4.95
N PHE A 202 6.00 -12.41 -4.50
CA PHE A 202 6.81 -13.39 -3.78
C PHE A 202 7.11 -12.88 -2.38
N ASN A 203 6.07 -12.56 -1.61
CA ASN A 203 6.25 -12.10 -0.25
C ASN A 203 6.76 -13.24 0.63
N LYS A 204 7.90 -13.05 1.32
CA LYS A 204 8.25 -13.95 2.43
C LYS A 204 7.30 -13.62 3.57
N SER A 205 6.60 -14.62 4.10
CA SER A 205 5.74 -14.45 5.27
C SER A 205 6.48 -13.68 6.38
N LEU A 206 5.74 -12.88 7.14
CA LEU A 206 6.27 -12.13 8.27
C LEU A 206 6.60 -13.09 9.42
N ASP A 207 7.65 -13.89 9.23
CA ASP A 207 8.13 -14.82 10.25
C ASP A 207 8.98 -14.05 11.27
N LEU A 208 8.71 -14.29 12.56
CA LEU A 208 9.24 -13.59 13.74
C LEU A 208 10.77 -13.49 13.75
N GLY A 209 11.48 -14.49 13.19
CA GLY A 209 12.95 -14.48 13.12
C GLY A 209 13.54 -13.55 12.04
N SER A 210 12.73 -13.11 11.07
CA SER A 210 13.20 -12.32 9.91
C SER A 210 12.60 -10.91 9.83
N PHE A 211 11.52 -10.67 10.59
CA PHE A 211 10.80 -9.41 10.68
C PHE A 211 11.37 -8.55 11.81
N ASN A 212 12.03 -7.44 11.49
CA ASN A 212 12.40 -6.47 12.51
C ASN A 212 11.19 -5.58 12.80
N LEU A 213 10.34 -6.08 13.69
CA LEU A 213 9.11 -5.40 14.08
C LEU A 213 9.42 -4.05 14.74
N ASP A 214 10.54 -3.93 15.44
CA ASP A 214 10.92 -2.73 16.19
C ASP A 214 11.15 -1.51 15.29
N ASP A 215 11.91 -1.66 14.19
CA ASP A 215 12.15 -0.58 13.23
C ASP A 215 10.85 -0.12 12.58
N VAL A 216 9.98 -1.07 12.24
CA VAL A 216 8.67 -0.82 11.64
C VAL A 216 7.78 -0.10 12.64
N VAL A 217 7.69 -0.58 13.87
CA VAL A 217 6.88 0.03 14.94
C VAL A 217 7.37 1.42 15.28
N MET A 218 8.68 1.62 15.40
CA MET A 218 9.23 2.94 15.69
C MET A 218 8.91 3.94 14.57
N PHE A 219 9.04 3.53 13.31
CA PHE A 219 8.63 4.35 12.18
C PHE A 219 7.13 4.64 12.18
N VAL A 220 6.30 3.60 12.38
CA VAL A 220 4.83 3.72 12.38
C VAL A 220 4.37 4.61 13.52
N LYS A 221 4.82 4.39 14.75
CA LYS A 221 4.45 5.23 15.92
C LYS A 221 4.85 6.68 15.70
N SER A 222 6.10 6.94 15.32
CA SER A 222 6.59 8.31 15.12
C SER A 222 5.86 9.05 14.00
N THR A 223 5.61 8.36 12.88
CA THR A 223 4.98 8.96 11.70
C THR A 223 3.47 9.12 11.89
N LEU A 224 2.79 8.11 12.43
CA LEU A 224 1.37 8.22 12.77
C LEU A 224 1.10 9.30 13.79
N HIS A 225 1.93 9.42 14.83
CA HIS A 225 1.80 10.49 15.79
C HIS A 225 1.85 11.85 15.09
N ALA A 226 2.83 12.06 14.19
CA ALA A 226 2.93 13.30 13.42
C ALA A 226 1.72 13.53 12.50
N THR A 227 1.30 12.51 11.76
CA THR A 227 0.13 12.55 10.86
C THR A 227 -1.14 12.90 11.61
N VAL A 228 -1.46 12.19 12.70
CA VAL A 228 -2.69 12.38 13.46
C VAL A 228 -2.68 13.73 14.18
N THR A 229 -1.54 14.17 14.69
CA THR A 229 -1.40 15.52 15.27
C THR A 229 -1.69 16.59 14.21
N SER A 230 -1.22 16.41 12.98
CA SER A 230 -1.52 17.34 11.88
C SER A 230 -3.02 17.37 11.54
N ILE A 231 -3.69 16.21 11.52
CA ILE A 231 -5.14 16.14 11.30
C ILE A 231 -5.88 16.86 12.43
N ARG A 232 -5.47 16.60 13.68
CA ARG A 232 -6.02 17.22 14.89
C ARG A 232 -5.94 18.74 14.84
N GLU A 233 -4.78 19.30 14.49
CA GLU A 233 -4.62 20.75 14.36
C GLU A 233 -5.58 21.37 13.33
N THR A 234 -5.80 20.71 12.19
CA THR A 234 -6.78 21.19 11.20
C THR A 234 -8.21 21.09 11.75
N PHE A 235 -8.53 20.02 12.48
CA PHE A 235 -9.84 19.85 13.11
C PHE A 235 -10.12 20.94 14.14
N GLU A 236 -9.14 21.30 14.98
CA GLU A 236 -9.27 22.39 15.96
C GLU A 236 -9.53 23.73 15.27
N ARG A 237 -8.83 24.03 14.16
CA ARG A 237 -9.04 25.27 13.39
C ARG A 237 -10.44 25.35 12.76
N GLU A 238 -10.95 24.22 12.29
CA GLU A 238 -12.23 24.14 11.59
C GLU A 238 -13.44 23.94 12.52
N GLY A 239 -13.19 23.76 13.83
CA GLY A 239 -14.23 23.55 14.85
C GLY A 239 -14.81 22.14 14.89
N LEU A 240 -14.03 21.13 14.48
CA LEU A 240 -14.42 19.72 14.46
C LEU A 240 -14.01 18.99 15.76
N PRO A 241 -14.74 17.95 16.18
CA PRO A 241 -14.42 17.18 17.38
C PRO A 241 -13.11 16.40 17.23
N VAL A 242 -12.26 16.45 18.25
CA VAL A 242 -10.90 15.86 18.24
C VAL A 242 -10.71 14.68 19.20
N GLU A 243 -11.73 14.33 19.98
CA GLU A 243 -11.62 13.34 21.06
C GLU A 243 -11.19 11.96 20.54
N SER A 244 -11.70 11.55 19.37
CA SER A 244 -11.31 10.30 18.69
C SER A 244 -9.86 10.32 18.22
N LEU A 245 -9.36 11.47 17.78
CA LEU A 245 -7.96 11.63 17.37
C LEU A 245 -7.03 11.58 18.58
N ASP A 246 -7.40 12.23 19.68
CA ASP A 246 -6.63 12.21 20.93
C ASP A 246 -6.57 10.79 21.53
N ALA A 247 -7.69 10.07 21.56
CA ALA A 247 -7.74 8.67 21.98
C ALA A 247 -6.84 7.78 21.11
N PHE A 248 -6.80 8.03 19.80
CA PHE A 248 -5.94 7.29 18.88
C PHE A 248 -4.45 7.63 19.07
N VAL A 249 -4.09 8.89 19.33
CA VAL A 249 -2.70 9.27 19.67
C VAL A 249 -2.25 8.56 20.94
N GLN A 250 -3.10 8.48 21.96
CA GLN A 250 -2.81 7.73 23.18
C GLN A 250 -2.63 6.23 22.89
N SER A 251 -3.49 5.64 22.07
CA SER A 251 -3.41 4.22 21.73
C SER A 251 -2.16 3.86 20.91
N ILE A 252 -1.69 4.74 20.02
CA ILE A 252 -0.43 4.55 19.27
C ILE A 252 0.76 4.31 20.22
N ASN A 253 0.81 5.05 21.33
CA ASN A 253 1.91 4.93 22.29
C ASN A 253 1.82 3.64 23.12
N VAL A 254 0.61 3.25 23.52
CA VAL A 254 0.35 2.08 24.39
C VAL A 254 0.33 0.76 23.63
N ASN A 255 -0.03 0.76 22.34
CA ASN A 255 -0.11 -0.45 21.53
C ASN A 255 1.28 -1.09 21.35
N ASN A 256 1.43 -2.28 21.92
CA ASN A 256 2.46 -3.26 21.55
C ASN A 256 1.84 -4.20 20.51
N ILE A 257 2.57 -4.54 19.45
CA ILE A 257 2.02 -5.43 18.40
C ILE A 257 1.87 -6.85 18.96
N ASN A 258 0.71 -7.14 19.52
CA ASN A 258 0.16 -8.50 19.72
C ASN A 258 -1.03 -8.66 18.77
N GLN A 259 -0.78 -8.64 17.47
CA GLN A 259 -1.87 -8.65 16.50
C GLN A 259 -1.68 -9.66 15.38
N ASN A 260 -2.82 -10.22 14.99
CA ASN A 260 -2.98 -10.99 13.77
C ASN A 260 -3.04 -10.02 12.60
N PHE A 261 -2.03 -10.05 11.74
CA PHE A 261 -2.05 -9.40 10.44
C PHE A 261 -3.04 -10.13 9.55
N THR A 262 -4.04 -9.40 9.07
CA THR A 262 -5.00 -9.85 8.08
C THR A 262 -4.81 -9.03 6.82
N GLY A 263 -4.39 -9.68 5.72
CA GLY A 263 -4.29 -9.01 4.43
C GLY A 263 -4.30 -10.01 3.28
N SER A 264 -4.94 -9.63 2.18
CA SER A 264 -4.81 -10.34 0.91
C SER A 264 -3.62 -9.76 0.17
N VAL A 265 -2.49 -10.48 0.16
CA VAL A 265 -1.38 -10.13 -0.71
C VAL A 265 -1.58 -10.91 -2.00
N GLY A 266 -2.27 -10.26 -2.95
CA GLY A 266 -2.28 -10.74 -4.32
C GLY A 266 -3.14 -11.96 -4.63
N GLY A 267 -4.28 -12.11 -3.98
CA GLY A 267 -5.18 -13.26 -4.17
C GLY A 267 -4.89 -14.44 -3.24
N VAL A 268 -3.81 -14.34 -2.45
CA VAL A 268 -3.53 -15.24 -1.33
C VAL A 268 -3.91 -14.50 -0.04
N THR A 269 -4.92 -15.01 0.65
CA THR A 269 -5.27 -14.57 2.00
C THR A 269 -4.14 -15.01 2.92
N ALA A 270 -3.29 -14.06 3.33
CA ALA A 270 -2.23 -14.32 4.28
C ALA A 270 -2.71 -13.87 5.66
N THR A 271 -2.98 -14.83 6.53
CA THR A 271 -3.20 -14.59 7.96
C THR A 271 -1.87 -14.86 8.66
N GLY A 272 -1.27 -13.84 9.26
CA GLY A 272 -0.03 -13.99 10.02
C GLY A 272 -0.24 -13.49 11.44
N SER A 273 -0.11 -14.34 12.45
CA SER A 273 -0.11 -13.91 13.85
C SER A 273 1.31 -13.56 14.27
N VAL A 274 1.52 -12.35 14.79
CA VAL A 274 2.77 -11.99 15.47
C VAL A 274 2.44 -11.60 16.90
N ASN A 275 2.97 -12.38 17.83
CA ASN A 275 2.79 -12.23 19.26
C ASN A 275 4.13 -11.74 19.84
N LEU A 276 4.18 -10.48 20.26
CA LEU A 276 5.25 -9.91 21.07
C LEU A 276 4.72 -9.62 22.47
N ASN A 277 4.90 -10.60 23.35
CA ASN A 277 4.82 -10.36 24.77
C ASN A 277 6.11 -9.67 25.22
N THR A 278 6.18 -8.35 25.12
CA THR A 278 7.24 -7.58 25.79
C THR A 278 6.93 -7.55 27.28
N SER A 279 7.28 -8.64 27.98
CA SER A 279 7.39 -8.60 29.42
C SER A 279 8.46 -7.57 29.77
N VAL A 280 8.04 -6.39 30.20
CA VAL A 280 8.87 -5.48 30.98
C VAL A 280 9.21 -6.24 32.26
N GLN A 281 10.33 -6.97 32.26
CA GLN A 281 10.96 -7.40 33.49
C GLN A 281 11.51 -6.13 34.15
N LYS A 282 10.81 -5.68 35.19
CA LYS A 282 11.36 -4.78 36.21
C LYS A 282 12.52 -5.46 36.93
#